data_AF-A0A497KHB2-F1
#
_entry.id   AF-A0A497KHB2-F1
#
_cell.length_a   1.000
_cell.length_b   1.000
_cell.length_c   1.000
_cell.angle_alpha   90.00
_cell.angle_beta   90.00
_cell.angle_gamma   90.00
#
_symmetry.space_group_name_H-M   'P 1'
#
loop_
_entity.id
_entity.type
_entity.pdbx_description
1 polymer ?
#
loop_
_entity_poly.entity_id
_entity_poly.type
_entity_poly.pdbx_seq_one_letter_code
_entity_poly.pdbx_strand_id
1 'polypeptide(L)'
;MLIKTGWLKYLWNKRGGRILHQSIRMAKFHKTPFKVILENIFEVMDEYRAGFTFPIVASVALKNTKLMRMISKSRHEVASHGFKHVNYKYISKREQELDILKSIWAFKSIKITVRGFRAPYNAYTDYTPKLLEKYNFLWDIGIGYASKYRGLKKFFRIRIDSKESKILCIPLSQWSDDAMIDKYCLKNFQMVKILKKAMEKTAEKHGVVMFDLHP
;
A
#
# COMPACT_ATOMS: atom_id res chain seq x y z
N MET A 1 -2.56 19.14 20.28
CA MET A 1 -2.43 17.88 19.53
C MET A 1 -0.99 17.40 19.67
N LEU A 2 -0.70 16.47 20.59
CA LEU A 2 0.68 16.03 20.87
C LEU A 2 1.27 15.35 19.62
N ILE A 3 2.22 16.01 18.97
CA ILE A 3 3.04 15.43 17.92
C ILE A 3 3.85 14.32 18.61
N LYS A 4 3.45 13.06 18.41
CA LYS A 4 4.19 11.91 18.94
C LYS A 4 5.61 11.97 18.38
N THR A 5 6.59 12.08 19.26
CA THR A 5 8.04 12.17 19.00
C THR A 5 8.58 11.10 18.03
N GLY A 6 7.87 9.98 17.88
CA GLY A 6 8.17 8.95 16.89
C GLY A 6 8.06 9.37 15.42
N TRP A 7 7.16 10.31 15.06
CA TRP A 7 7.05 10.80 13.67
C TRP A 7 8.24 11.68 13.28
N LEU A 8 8.67 12.56 14.19
CA LEU A 8 9.86 13.39 14.02
C LEU A 8 11.13 12.54 13.94
N LYS A 9 11.27 11.53 14.81
CA LYS A 9 12.42 10.59 14.78
C LYS A 9 12.45 9.75 13.49
N TYR A 10 11.30 9.31 12.99
CA TYR A 10 11.20 8.62 11.70
C TYR A 10 11.62 9.51 10.53
N LEU A 11 11.12 10.76 10.48
CA LEU A 11 11.49 11.71 9.44
C LEU A 11 12.99 12.01 9.46
N TRP A 12 13.56 12.25 10.64
CA TRP A 12 14.97 12.55 10.81
C TRP A 12 15.85 11.38 10.36
N ASN A 13 15.56 10.16 10.83
CA ASN A 13 16.36 8.97 10.51
C ASN A 13 16.24 8.52 9.05
N LYS A 14 15.13 8.83 8.36
CA LYS A 14 14.90 8.36 6.98
C LYS A 14 15.26 9.40 5.91
N ARG A 15 15.28 10.71 6.24
CA ARG A 15 15.31 11.78 5.22
C ARG A 15 16.56 12.68 5.21
N GLY A 16 17.35 12.74 6.30
CA GLY A 16 18.63 13.47 6.33
C GLY A 16 18.54 14.92 5.79
N GLY A 17 19.63 15.43 5.19
CA GLY A 17 19.70 16.80 4.62
C GLY A 17 18.92 17.03 3.31
N ARG A 18 18.17 16.05 2.79
CA ARG A 18 17.41 16.17 1.52
C ARG A 18 15.99 16.71 1.71
N ILE A 19 15.63 17.10 2.93
CA ILE A 19 14.28 17.56 3.29
C ILE A 19 13.83 18.74 2.42
N LEU A 20 14.69 19.74 2.22
CA LEU A 20 14.34 20.93 1.43
C LEU A 20 14.04 20.60 -0.04
N HIS A 21 14.92 19.81 -0.67
CA HIS A 21 14.74 19.38 -2.06
C HIS A 21 13.47 18.53 -2.23
N GLN A 22 13.20 17.61 -1.29
CA GLN A 22 11.99 16.80 -1.30
C GLN A 22 10.74 17.66 -1.11
N SER A 23 10.76 18.65 -0.21
CA SER A 23 9.63 19.57 -0.01
C SER A 23 9.28 20.36 -1.26
N ILE A 24 10.27 20.89 -1.98
CA ILE A 24 10.05 21.60 -3.26
C ILE A 24 9.45 20.64 -4.29
N ARG A 25 9.96 19.41 -4.37
CA ARG A 25 9.47 18.39 -5.32
C ARG A 25 8.05 17.94 -5.00
N MET A 26 7.74 17.73 -3.73
CA MET A 26 6.39 17.43 -3.26
C MET A 26 5.44 18.58 -3.57
N ALA A 27 5.82 19.83 -3.33
CA ALA A 27 5.01 20.99 -3.67
C ALA A 27 4.68 21.03 -5.18
N LYS A 28 5.63 20.63 -6.05
CA LYS A 28 5.38 20.49 -7.49
C LYS A 28 4.39 19.36 -7.81
N PHE A 29 4.51 18.20 -7.17
CA PHE A 29 3.59 17.08 -7.38
C PHE A 29 2.17 17.36 -6.90
N HIS A 30 2.00 18.13 -5.81
CA HIS A 30 0.69 18.50 -5.27
C HIS A 30 0.01 19.64 -6.04
N LYS A 31 0.59 20.14 -7.14
CA LYS A 31 -0.07 21.15 -7.99
C LYS A 31 -1.25 20.58 -8.77
N THR A 32 -1.19 19.31 -9.14
CA THR A 32 -2.29 18.66 -9.86
C THR A 32 -3.31 18.17 -8.85
N PRO A 33 -4.60 18.51 -8.99
CA PRO A 33 -5.63 17.98 -8.11
C PRO A 33 -5.65 16.44 -8.15
N PHE A 34 -5.72 15.80 -6.98
CA PHE A 34 -5.69 14.34 -6.87
C PHE A 34 -6.73 13.64 -7.76
N LYS A 35 -7.90 14.24 -7.91
CA LYS A 35 -8.96 13.75 -8.80
C LYS A 35 -8.50 13.63 -10.25
N VAL A 36 -7.79 14.63 -10.77
CA VAL A 36 -7.27 14.64 -12.15
C VAL A 36 -6.23 13.53 -12.33
N ILE A 37 -5.34 13.35 -11.34
CA ILE A 37 -4.36 12.25 -11.39
C ILE A 37 -5.07 10.90 -11.46
N LEU A 38 -6.08 10.70 -10.62
CA LEU A 38 -6.83 9.45 -10.58
C LEU A 38 -7.64 9.21 -11.87
N GLU A 39 -8.24 10.25 -12.45
CA GLU A 39 -8.92 10.18 -13.75
C GLU A 39 -7.96 9.77 -14.88
N ASN A 40 -6.75 10.35 -14.91
CA ASN A 40 -5.72 9.95 -15.89
C ASN A 40 -5.30 8.48 -15.72
N ILE A 41 -5.19 8.00 -14.47
CA ILE A 41 -4.90 6.58 -14.22
C ILE A 41 -6.04 5.70 -14.73
N PHE A 42 -7.29 6.08 -14.48
CA PHE A 42 -8.46 5.29 -14.90
C PHE A 42 -8.55 5.21 -16.42
N GLU A 43 -8.36 6.34 -17.11
CA GLU A 43 -8.37 6.41 -18.58
C GLU A 43 -7.37 5.42 -19.20
N VAL A 44 -6.13 5.43 -18.73
CA VAL A 44 -5.10 4.49 -19.21
C VAL A 44 -5.47 3.05 -18.88
N MET A 45 -5.96 2.77 -17.66
CA MET A 45 -6.25 1.39 -17.24
C MET A 45 -7.46 0.79 -17.95
N ASP A 46 -8.46 1.60 -18.28
CA ASP A 46 -9.67 1.18 -18.99
C ASP A 46 -9.34 0.72 -20.41
N GLU A 47 -8.40 1.39 -21.11
CA GLU A 47 -7.90 1.00 -22.44
C GLU A 47 -7.40 -0.46 -22.45
N TYR A 48 -6.68 -0.87 -21.40
CA TYR A 48 -6.12 -2.22 -21.27
C TYR A 48 -7.01 -3.18 -20.49
N ARG A 49 -8.24 -2.78 -20.13
CA ARG A 49 -9.15 -3.56 -19.29
C ARG A 49 -8.46 -4.03 -17.99
N ALA A 50 -7.57 -3.22 -17.45
CA ALA A 50 -6.76 -3.53 -16.28
C ALA A 50 -7.37 -2.94 -15.00
N GLY A 51 -6.85 -3.36 -13.85
CA GLY A 51 -7.31 -2.90 -12.54
C GLY A 51 -6.13 -2.63 -11.61
N PHE A 52 -6.38 -1.85 -10.57
CA PHE A 52 -5.47 -1.56 -9.47
C PHE A 52 -6.18 -1.84 -8.17
N THR A 53 -5.40 -2.15 -7.15
CA THR A 53 -5.88 -2.17 -5.78
C THR A 53 -5.37 -0.92 -5.07
N PHE A 54 -6.26 -0.15 -4.46
CA PHE A 54 -5.96 1.03 -3.67
C PHE A 54 -6.06 0.72 -2.17
N PRO A 55 -4.94 0.62 -1.45
CA PRO A 55 -4.94 0.58 0.01
C PRO A 55 -5.23 1.98 0.55
N ILE A 56 -6.41 2.18 1.11
CA ILE A 56 -6.87 3.51 1.54
C ILE A 56 -6.98 3.56 3.07
N VAL A 57 -6.52 4.67 3.64
CA VAL A 57 -6.69 4.96 5.07
C VAL A 57 -8.16 5.26 5.31
N ALA A 58 -8.85 4.49 6.15
CA ALA A 58 -10.31 4.55 6.21
C ALA A 58 -10.83 5.92 6.71
N SER A 59 -10.10 6.62 7.59
CA SER A 59 -10.47 7.99 8.00
C SER A 59 -10.37 9.02 6.87
N VAL A 60 -9.53 8.79 5.87
CA VAL A 60 -9.47 9.61 4.64
C VAL A 60 -10.63 9.25 3.72
N ALA A 61 -10.95 7.96 3.58
CA ALA A 61 -12.10 7.50 2.79
C ALA A 61 -13.42 8.12 3.28
N LEU A 62 -13.65 8.16 4.60
CA LEU A 62 -14.85 8.77 5.21
C LEU A 62 -15.01 10.26 4.86
N LYS A 63 -13.90 10.98 4.72
CA LYS A 63 -13.92 12.41 4.38
C LYS A 63 -14.08 12.66 2.88
N ASN A 64 -13.82 11.66 2.04
CA ASN A 64 -13.74 11.78 0.59
C ASN A 64 -14.71 10.82 -0.11
N THR A 65 -15.97 10.76 0.33
CA THR A 65 -16.97 9.81 -0.18
C THR A 65 -17.21 9.91 -1.68
N LYS A 66 -17.07 11.11 -2.28
CA LYS A 66 -17.15 11.32 -3.74
C LYS A 66 -16.05 10.56 -4.48
N LEU A 67 -14.81 10.64 -3.99
CA LEU A 67 -13.66 9.93 -4.52
C LEU A 67 -13.85 8.41 -4.37
N MET A 68 -14.31 7.98 -3.19
CA MET A 68 -14.60 6.57 -2.93
C MET A 68 -15.69 6.00 -3.85
N ARG A 69 -16.73 6.79 -4.16
CA ARG A 69 -17.77 6.41 -5.13
C ARG A 69 -17.21 6.29 -6.55
N MET A 70 -16.25 7.14 -6.92
CA MET A 70 -15.59 7.07 -8.23
C MET A 70 -14.80 5.76 -8.36
N ILE A 71 -14.00 5.41 -7.34
CA ILE A 71 -13.25 4.14 -7.31
C ILE A 71 -14.23 2.95 -7.31
N SER A 72 -15.28 2.98 -6.48
CA SER A 72 -16.24 1.87 -6.38
C SER A 72 -17.06 1.62 -7.65
N LYS A 73 -17.17 2.60 -8.56
CA LYS A 73 -17.82 2.44 -9.87
C LYS A 73 -16.87 1.96 -10.97
N SER A 74 -15.58 1.94 -10.69
CA SER A 74 -14.54 1.46 -11.59
C SER A 74 -14.26 -0.03 -11.35
N ARG A 75 -13.31 -0.59 -12.11
CA ARG A 75 -12.82 -1.97 -11.91
C ARG A 75 -11.74 -2.10 -10.85
N HIS A 76 -11.35 -0.99 -10.23
CA HIS A 76 -10.33 -0.96 -9.21
C HIS A 76 -10.87 -1.49 -7.87
N GLU A 77 -9.99 -2.12 -7.11
CA GLU A 77 -10.29 -2.66 -5.79
C GLU A 77 -9.89 -1.65 -4.70
N VAL A 78 -10.66 -1.62 -3.61
CA VAL A 78 -10.26 -0.91 -2.38
C VAL A 78 -9.82 -1.93 -1.34
N ALA A 79 -8.67 -1.66 -0.72
CA ALA A 79 -8.13 -2.42 0.39
C ALA A 79 -7.98 -1.55 1.63
N SER A 80 -7.98 -2.19 2.80
CA SER A 80 -7.79 -1.46 4.05
C SER A 80 -6.33 -1.12 4.27
N HIS A 81 -6.05 0.15 4.55
CA HIS A 81 -4.75 0.64 5.01
C HIS A 81 -4.78 1.12 6.47
N GLY A 82 -5.56 0.41 7.30
CA GLY A 82 -5.86 0.83 8.68
C GLY A 82 -6.83 2.00 8.75
N PHE A 83 -7.22 2.38 9.96
CA PHE A 83 -8.14 3.52 10.17
C PHE A 83 -7.38 4.84 10.14
N LYS A 84 -6.21 4.87 10.78
CA LYS A 84 -5.24 5.96 10.70
C LYS A 84 -3.92 5.43 10.15
N HIS A 85 -3.14 6.31 9.53
CA HIS A 85 -1.81 5.98 9.04
C HIS A 85 -0.78 5.93 10.20
N VAL A 86 -0.94 4.97 11.12
CA VAL A 86 -0.10 4.77 12.31
C VAL A 86 0.87 3.62 12.11
N ASN A 87 2.10 3.77 12.57
CA ASN A 87 3.08 2.70 12.51
C ASN A 87 2.81 1.67 13.62
N TYR A 88 2.43 0.45 13.22
CA TYR A 88 2.02 -0.59 14.16
C TYR A 88 3.14 -1.09 15.09
N LYS A 89 4.41 -0.85 14.76
CA LYS A 89 5.53 -1.18 15.66
C LYS A 89 5.60 -0.29 16.90
N TYR A 90 4.85 0.83 16.93
CA TYR A 90 4.87 1.81 18.02
C TYR A 90 3.55 1.91 18.80
N ILE A 91 2.66 0.93 18.61
CA ILE A 91 1.40 0.85 19.36
C ILE A 91 1.24 -0.55 19.93
N SER A 92 0.39 -0.69 20.93
CA SER A 92 0.07 -1.98 21.52
C SER A 92 -0.77 -2.86 20.58
N LYS A 93 -0.78 -4.18 20.83
CA LYS A 93 -1.68 -5.12 20.14
C LYS A 93 -3.13 -4.67 20.16
N ARG A 94 -3.62 -4.19 21.31
CA ARG A 94 -5.00 -3.70 21.48
C ARG A 94 -5.26 -2.47 20.62
N GLU A 95 -4.33 -1.52 20.57
CA GLU A 95 -4.46 -0.32 19.73
C GLU A 95 -4.44 -0.68 18.23
N GLN A 96 -3.57 -1.59 17.79
CA GLN A 96 -3.56 -2.07 16.42
C GLN A 96 -4.88 -2.77 16.05
N GLU A 97 -5.36 -3.66 16.93
CA GLU A 97 -6.63 -4.34 16.73
C GLU A 97 -7.80 -3.36 16.62
N LEU A 98 -7.83 -2.33 17.47
CA LEU A 98 -8.83 -1.27 17.38
C LEU A 98 -8.71 -0.44 16.10
N ASP A 99 -7.50 -0.18 15.59
CA ASP A 99 -7.29 0.52 14.33
C ASP A 99 -7.81 -0.29 13.13
N ILE A 100 -7.48 -1.59 13.07
CA ILE A 100 -7.96 -2.51 12.02
C ILE A 100 -9.49 -2.65 12.11
N LEU A 101 -10.03 -2.85 13.31
CA LEU A 101 -11.48 -3.00 13.48
C LEU A 101 -12.21 -1.73 13.02
N LYS A 102 -11.75 -0.55 13.44
CA LYS A 102 -12.32 0.74 13.02
C LYS A 102 -12.25 0.95 11.51
N SER A 103 -11.21 0.44 10.84
CA SER A 103 -11.11 0.57 9.38
C SER A 103 -12.21 -0.24 8.69
N ILE A 104 -12.46 -1.47 9.15
CA ILE A 104 -13.55 -2.33 8.64
C ILE A 104 -14.91 -1.64 8.81
N TRP A 105 -15.19 -1.11 10.02
CA TRP A 105 -16.45 -0.40 10.28
C TRP A 105 -16.61 0.85 9.40
N ALA A 106 -15.54 1.61 9.21
CA ALA A 106 -15.54 2.81 8.37
C ALA A 106 -15.80 2.51 6.90
N PHE A 107 -15.18 1.46 6.33
CA PHE A 107 -15.49 1.06 4.95
C PHE A 107 -16.92 0.51 4.81
N LYS A 108 -17.38 -0.28 5.79
CA LYS A 108 -18.75 -0.78 5.83
C LYS A 108 -19.78 0.35 5.86
N SER A 109 -19.55 1.42 6.63
CA SER A 109 -20.50 2.54 6.74
C SER A 109 -20.66 3.32 5.44
N ILE A 110 -19.65 3.32 4.56
CA ILE A 110 -19.72 3.91 3.21
C ILE A 110 -20.01 2.87 2.11
N LYS A 111 -20.48 1.67 2.50
CA LYS A 111 -20.87 0.57 1.60
C LYS A 111 -19.73 0.07 0.69
N ILE A 112 -18.50 0.10 1.19
CA ILE A 112 -17.33 -0.44 0.49
C ILE A 112 -16.87 -1.71 1.20
N THR A 113 -16.76 -2.79 0.44
CA THR A 113 -16.18 -4.05 0.92
C THR A 113 -14.68 -4.03 0.72
N VAL A 114 -13.92 -4.24 1.79
CA VAL A 114 -12.47 -4.43 1.73
C VAL A 114 -12.16 -5.89 2.01
N ARG A 115 -11.42 -6.53 1.09
CA ARG A 115 -11.01 -7.94 1.22
C ARG A 115 -9.54 -8.10 1.54
N GLY A 116 -8.71 -7.13 1.19
CA GLY A 116 -7.30 -7.15 1.51
C GLY A 116 -6.83 -6.03 2.40
N PHE A 117 -5.59 -6.17 2.80
CA PHE A 117 -4.94 -5.30 3.76
C PHE A 117 -3.53 -4.91 3.32
N ARG A 118 -3.12 -3.73 3.78
CA ARG A 118 -1.72 -3.32 3.80
C ARG A 118 -1.47 -2.54 5.08
N ALA A 119 -0.46 -2.89 5.87
CA ALA A 119 -0.11 -2.11 7.05
C ALA A 119 0.47 -0.74 6.66
N PRO A 120 0.10 0.36 7.36
CA PRO A 120 0.78 1.64 7.22
C PRO A 120 2.30 1.51 7.32
N TYR A 121 3.01 2.22 6.45
CA TYR A 121 4.48 2.17 6.37
C TYR A 121 5.09 0.77 6.12
N ASN A 122 4.30 -0.22 5.69
CA ASN A 122 4.67 -1.64 5.67
C ASN A 122 5.24 -2.11 7.03
N ALA A 123 4.73 -1.53 8.12
CA ALA A 123 5.18 -1.82 9.46
C ALA A 123 4.31 -2.91 10.07
N TYR A 124 4.79 -4.15 9.98
CA TYR A 124 4.12 -5.32 10.55
C TYR A 124 4.72 -5.70 11.91
N THR A 125 3.87 -6.33 12.72
CA THR A 125 4.18 -6.97 14.00
C THR A 125 3.76 -8.44 13.95
N ASP A 126 4.21 -9.26 14.89
CA ASP A 126 3.88 -10.70 14.94
C ASP A 126 2.38 -10.97 15.14
N TYR A 127 1.66 -9.99 15.69
CA TYR A 127 0.21 -10.06 15.86
C TYR A 127 -0.56 -9.57 14.64
N THR A 128 0.08 -8.86 13.70
CA THR A 128 -0.62 -8.32 12.51
C THR A 128 -1.30 -9.44 11.72
N PRO A 129 -0.60 -10.51 11.27
CA PRO A 129 -1.25 -11.59 10.51
C PRO A 129 -2.39 -12.27 11.27
N LYS A 130 -2.23 -12.46 12.58
CA LYS A 130 -3.26 -13.04 13.46
C LYS A 130 -4.54 -12.21 13.47
N LEU A 131 -4.39 -10.89 13.54
CA LEU A 131 -5.51 -9.96 13.48
C LEU A 131 -6.17 -9.98 12.09
N LEU A 132 -5.38 -10.07 11.01
CA LEU A 132 -5.94 -10.17 9.66
C LEU A 132 -6.80 -11.42 9.47
N GLU A 133 -6.36 -12.57 10.00
CA GLU A 133 -7.19 -13.80 10.01
C GLU A 133 -8.42 -13.67 10.88
N LYS A 134 -8.27 -13.13 12.10
CA LYS A 134 -9.37 -12.94 13.05
C LYS A 134 -10.50 -12.12 12.42
N TYR A 135 -10.16 -11.14 11.59
CA TYR A 135 -11.11 -10.26 10.92
C TYR A 135 -11.41 -10.64 9.46
N ASN A 136 -11.06 -11.86 9.04
CA ASN A 136 -11.41 -12.44 7.74
C ASN A 136 -10.92 -11.64 6.53
N PHE A 137 -9.77 -10.97 6.63
CA PHE A 137 -9.08 -10.52 5.42
C PHE A 137 -8.64 -11.73 4.59
N LEU A 138 -8.71 -11.61 3.27
CA LEU A 138 -8.38 -12.70 2.34
C LEU A 138 -6.90 -12.66 1.94
N TRP A 139 -6.35 -11.47 1.78
CA TRP A 139 -4.99 -11.30 1.28
C TRP A 139 -4.29 -10.05 1.85
N ASP A 140 -2.96 -10.07 1.82
CA ASP A 140 -2.09 -8.96 2.24
C ASP A 140 -1.02 -8.67 1.17
N ILE A 141 -0.75 -7.38 0.97
CA ILE A 141 0.20 -6.88 -0.04
C ILE A 141 1.43 -6.15 0.53
N GLY A 142 1.65 -6.14 1.85
CA GLY A 142 2.86 -5.51 2.40
C GLY A 142 3.82 -6.48 3.10
N ILE A 143 3.36 -7.64 3.57
CA ILE A 143 4.21 -8.67 4.20
C ILE A 143 5.32 -9.11 3.23
N GLY A 144 5.00 -9.23 1.93
CA GLY A 144 5.93 -9.57 0.87
C GLY A 144 7.12 -8.61 0.69
N TYR A 145 7.10 -7.43 1.33
CA TYR A 145 8.24 -6.51 1.33
C TYR A 145 9.43 -6.99 2.16
N ALA A 146 9.18 -7.82 3.18
CA ALA A 146 10.21 -8.28 4.11
C ALA A 146 11.33 -9.01 3.36
N SER A 147 12.58 -8.84 3.81
CA SER A 147 13.77 -9.37 3.14
C SER A 147 13.68 -10.86 2.82
N LYS A 148 13.17 -11.67 3.75
CA LYS A 148 12.98 -13.12 3.60
C LYS A 148 12.02 -13.54 2.49
N TYR A 149 11.15 -12.64 2.02
CA TYR A 149 10.17 -12.92 0.95
C TYR A 149 10.54 -12.24 -0.37
N ARG A 150 11.65 -11.49 -0.40
CA ARG A 150 12.12 -10.83 -1.62
C ARG A 150 12.46 -11.87 -2.67
N GLY A 151 12.02 -11.60 -3.90
CA GLY A 151 12.30 -12.47 -5.04
C GLY A 151 11.31 -13.62 -5.20
N LEU A 152 10.39 -13.84 -4.25
CA LEU A 152 9.24 -14.70 -4.48
C LEU A 152 8.45 -14.19 -5.70
N LYS A 153 8.00 -15.13 -6.52
CA LYS A 153 7.25 -14.88 -7.76
C LYS A 153 5.90 -15.60 -7.78
N LYS A 154 5.46 -16.13 -6.65
CA LYS A 154 4.16 -16.79 -6.51
C LYS A 154 3.49 -16.25 -5.27
N PHE A 155 2.17 -16.29 -5.24
CA PHE A 155 1.45 -16.10 -4.00
C PHE A 155 1.96 -17.09 -2.95
N PHE A 156 2.02 -16.65 -1.71
CA PHE A 156 2.55 -17.45 -0.62
C PHE A 156 1.73 -17.25 0.63
N ARG A 157 1.79 -18.22 1.54
CA ARG A 157 1.21 -18.13 2.87
C ARG A 157 2.36 -18.07 3.87
N ILE A 158 2.11 -17.50 5.04
CA ILE A 158 3.09 -17.42 6.12
C ILE A 158 2.69 -18.36 7.25
N ARG A 159 3.62 -18.67 8.16
CA ARG A 159 3.29 -19.43 9.36
C ARG A 159 2.81 -18.51 10.48
N ILE A 160 1.70 -18.87 11.10
CA ILE A 160 1.11 -18.25 12.29
C ILE A 160 0.91 -19.37 13.32
N ASP A 161 1.59 -19.28 14.47
CA ASP A 161 1.50 -20.28 15.55
C ASP A 161 1.64 -21.73 15.04
N SER A 162 2.68 -21.95 14.22
CA SER A 162 3.02 -23.23 13.58
C SER A 162 2.04 -23.75 12.53
N LYS A 163 0.97 -23.01 12.21
CA LYS A 163 0.03 -23.34 11.12
C LYS A 163 0.22 -22.42 9.93
N GLU A 164 -0.11 -22.90 8.74
CA GLU A 164 -0.13 -22.06 7.54
C GLU A 164 -1.29 -21.06 7.63
N SER A 165 -1.05 -19.82 7.20
CA SER A 165 -2.02 -18.75 7.28
C SER A 165 -3.16 -18.91 6.27
N LYS A 166 -4.39 -18.61 6.69
CA LYS A 166 -5.59 -18.43 5.85
C LYS A 166 -5.48 -17.20 4.95
N ILE A 167 -4.70 -16.19 5.32
CA ILE A 167 -4.40 -15.06 4.45
C ILE A 167 -3.40 -15.45 3.34
N LEU A 168 -3.63 -14.94 2.13
CA LEU A 168 -2.71 -15.06 1.00
C LEU A 168 -1.83 -13.81 0.92
N CYS A 169 -0.51 -13.98 0.93
CA CYS A 169 0.44 -12.89 0.77
C CYS A 169 0.88 -12.77 -0.70
N ILE A 170 1.02 -11.52 -1.17
CA ILE A 170 1.48 -11.21 -2.52
C ILE A 170 2.95 -10.74 -2.45
N PRO A 171 3.85 -11.26 -3.31
CA PRO A 171 5.22 -10.77 -3.35
C PRO A 171 5.27 -9.32 -3.83
N LEU A 172 5.98 -8.46 -3.08
CA LEU A 172 6.14 -7.06 -3.42
C LEU A 172 7.50 -6.82 -4.08
N SER A 173 7.48 -6.16 -5.25
CA SER A 173 8.68 -5.72 -5.95
C SER A 173 9.49 -4.75 -5.08
N GLN A 174 10.82 -4.83 -5.19
CA GLN A 174 11.72 -3.82 -4.61
C GLN A 174 11.68 -2.51 -5.39
N TRP A 175 11.24 -2.56 -6.64
CA TRP A 175 11.01 -1.38 -7.47
C TRP A 175 9.60 -0.85 -7.18
N SER A 176 9.57 0.16 -6.32
CA SER A 176 8.46 1.06 -6.12
C SER A 176 8.74 2.38 -6.83
N ASP A 177 7.70 3.15 -7.12
CA ASP A 177 7.84 4.48 -7.71
C ASP A 177 8.62 5.45 -6.81
N ASP A 178 8.37 5.46 -5.50
CA ASP A 178 9.13 6.29 -4.56
C ASP A 178 10.63 5.93 -4.59
N ALA A 179 10.99 4.65 -4.64
CA ALA A 179 12.37 4.23 -4.81
C ALA A 179 12.95 4.72 -6.14
N MET A 180 12.25 4.46 -7.25
CA MET A 180 12.73 4.84 -8.59
C MET A 180 12.89 6.35 -8.74
N ILE A 181 11.94 7.14 -8.26
CA ILE A 181 11.89 8.58 -8.48
C ILE A 181 12.67 9.32 -7.37
N ASP A 182 12.46 9.03 -6.08
CA ASP A 182 13.07 9.79 -4.97
C ASP A 182 14.50 9.33 -4.67
N LYS A 183 14.75 8.01 -4.68
CA LYS A 183 16.06 7.47 -4.29
C LYS A 183 17.02 7.39 -5.47
N TYR A 184 16.55 6.92 -6.62
CA TYR A 184 17.38 6.68 -7.81
C TYR A 184 17.28 7.78 -8.87
N CYS A 185 16.36 8.74 -8.72
CA CYS A 185 16.18 9.86 -9.65
C CYS A 185 16.04 9.42 -11.12
N LEU A 186 15.35 8.30 -11.37
CA LEU A 186 15.22 7.72 -12.69
C LEU A 186 14.28 8.55 -13.58
N LYS A 187 14.61 8.63 -14.87
CA LYS A 187 13.74 9.16 -15.92
C LYS A 187 12.67 8.14 -16.30
N ASN A 188 11.56 8.61 -16.86
CA ASN A 188 10.41 7.77 -17.25
C ASN A 188 10.82 6.54 -18.09
N PHE A 189 11.64 6.73 -19.14
CA PHE A 189 12.07 5.62 -19.99
C PHE A 189 12.89 4.55 -19.23
N GLN A 190 13.66 4.96 -18.21
CA GLN A 190 14.44 4.05 -17.38
C GLN A 190 13.51 3.23 -16.48
N MET A 191 12.51 3.89 -15.87
CA MET A 191 11.49 3.22 -15.05
C MET A 191 10.71 2.19 -15.87
N VAL A 192 10.22 2.58 -17.06
CA VAL A 192 9.51 1.67 -17.98
C VAL A 192 10.38 0.46 -18.32
N LYS A 193 11.66 0.65 -18.66
CA LYS A 193 12.59 -0.45 -18.96
C LYS A 193 12.76 -1.40 -17.77
N ILE A 194 12.86 -0.88 -16.55
CA ILE A 194 13.02 -1.68 -15.33
C ILE A 194 11.74 -2.47 -15.03
N LEU A 195 10.58 -1.82 -15.06
CA LEU A 195 9.29 -2.46 -14.81
C LEU A 195 8.99 -3.54 -15.85
N LYS A 196 9.21 -3.26 -17.14
CA LYS A 196 9.04 -4.23 -18.22
C LYS A 196 9.93 -5.45 -18.02
N LYS A 197 11.22 -5.26 -17.74
CA LYS A 197 12.15 -6.37 -17.45
C LYS A 197 11.74 -7.18 -16.22
N ALA A 198 11.18 -6.52 -15.20
CA ALA A 198 10.67 -7.22 -14.01
C ALA A 198 9.41 -8.04 -14.32
N MET A 199 8.54 -7.55 -15.21
CA MET A 199 7.36 -8.29 -15.71
C MET A 199 7.78 -9.49 -16.57
N GLU A 200 8.66 -9.31 -17.55
CA GLU A 200 9.18 -10.38 -18.43
C GLU A 200 9.78 -11.54 -17.63
N LYS A 201 10.71 -11.24 -16.72
CA LYS A 201 11.32 -12.25 -15.82
C LYS A 201 10.31 -12.98 -14.92
N THR A 202 9.21 -12.32 -14.61
CA THR A 202 8.15 -12.92 -13.79
C THR A 202 7.24 -13.79 -14.66
N ALA A 203 6.95 -13.36 -15.89
CA ALA A 203 6.19 -14.10 -16.88
C ALA A 203 6.89 -15.41 -17.29
N GLU A 204 8.22 -15.39 -17.48
CA GLU A 204 9.04 -16.59 -17.73
C GLU A 204 8.84 -17.70 -16.67
N LYS A 205 8.48 -17.31 -15.45
CA LYS A 205 8.25 -18.23 -14.33
C LYS A 205 6.77 -18.50 -14.05
N HIS A 206 5.88 -18.06 -14.94
CA HIS A 206 4.42 -18.05 -14.74
C HIS A 206 4.05 -17.48 -13.36
N GLY A 207 4.72 -16.39 -12.98
CA GLY A 207 4.66 -15.82 -11.66
C GLY A 207 3.76 -14.59 -11.54
N VAL A 208 3.75 -14.02 -10.33
CA VAL A 208 3.09 -12.78 -9.95
C VAL A 208 4.14 -11.79 -9.47
N VAL A 209 4.01 -10.54 -9.91
CA VAL A 209 4.77 -9.40 -9.42
C VAL A 209 3.79 -8.28 -9.12
N MET A 210 3.94 -7.67 -7.95
CA MET A 210 3.22 -6.47 -7.60
C MET A 210 4.19 -5.29 -7.55
N PHE A 211 3.79 -4.18 -8.15
CA PHE A 211 4.49 -2.90 -8.05
C PHE A 211 3.75 -2.00 -7.07
N ASP A 212 4.51 -1.30 -6.25
CA ASP A 212 3.99 -0.29 -5.35
C ASP A 212 4.12 1.07 -6.03
N LEU A 213 2.97 1.64 -6.38
CA LEU A 213 2.84 2.89 -7.13
C LEU A 213 1.89 3.83 -6.38
N HIS A 214 2.18 5.13 -6.42
CA HIS A 214 1.42 6.18 -5.79
C HIS A 214 0.90 7.17 -6.85
N PRO A 215 -0.40 7.51 -6.83
CA PRO A 215 -0.92 8.65 -7.56
C PRO A 215 -0.36 9.97 -7.03
#